data_AF-A0A9J6A6I5-F1
#
_entry.id   AF-A0A9J6A6I5-F1
#
_cell.length_a   1.000
_cell.length_b   1.000
_cell.length_c   1.000
_cell.angle_alpha   90.00
_cell.angle_beta   90.00
_cell.angle_gamma   90.00
#
_symmetry.space_group_name_H-M   'P 1'
#
loop_
_entity.id
_entity.type
_entity.pdbx_description
1 polymer ?
#
loop_
_entity_poly.entity_id
_entity_poly.type
_entity_poly.pdbx_seq_one_letter_code
_entity_poly.pdbx_strand_id
1 'polypeptide(L)'
;MIRNENLQYTIIGKFSYGWPDIQELRTLIPKQCELKGECNIGLLSNIHVLIRMSNLEDYVNLLSKPAFYIAHRNWTYRMRTLKWEPLFDPEEETMTSIAWISFSSLPLNFFGKETMFSFAATVGKPLQVDLATRNQTRPSCARVKVVWIC
;
A
#
# COMPACT_ATOMS: atom_id res chain seq x y z
N MET A 1 26.48 -4.59 0.01
CA MET A 1 25.64 -5.81 0.03
C MET A 1 24.45 -5.55 0.95
N ILE A 2 23.38 -4.98 0.42
CA ILE A 2 22.18 -4.62 1.21
C ILE A 2 21.42 -5.91 1.50
N ARG A 3 21.33 -6.30 2.78
CA ARG A 3 20.57 -7.47 3.21
C ARG A 3 19.09 -7.25 2.88
N ASN A 4 18.55 -8.11 2.02
CA ASN A 4 17.16 -8.14 1.56
C ASN A 4 16.21 -8.73 2.64
N GLU A 5 16.38 -8.32 3.89
CA GLU A 5 15.59 -8.84 5.00
C GLU A 5 14.47 -7.82 5.30
N ASN A 6 13.22 -8.22 4.99
CA ASN A 6 11.96 -7.55 5.38
C ASN A 6 11.57 -6.24 4.66
N LEU A 7 11.69 -6.17 3.33
CA LEU A 7 11.15 -5.04 2.54
C LEU A 7 9.73 -5.27 1.96
N GLN A 8 9.08 -6.39 2.28
CA GLN A 8 7.82 -6.80 1.65
C GLN A 8 6.66 -5.78 1.82
N TYR A 9 6.62 -5.07 2.94
CA TYR A 9 5.60 -4.05 3.26
C TYR A 9 6.24 -2.67 3.40
N THR A 10 7.03 -2.30 2.39
CA THR A 10 7.71 -1.00 2.35
C THR A 10 7.04 -0.07 1.34
N ILE A 11 6.85 1.18 1.74
CA ILE A 11 6.30 2.26 0.92
C ILE A 11 7.25 3.45 1.01
N ILE A 12 7.29 4.23 -0.05
CA ILE A 12 7.97 5.51 -0.08
C ILE A 12 6.92 6.61 0.13
N GLY A 13 7.12 7.46 1.14
CA GLY A 13 6.36 8.68 1.31
C GLY A 13 7.07 9.86 0.64
N LYS A 14 6.50 10.39 -0.45
CA LYS A 14 7.02 11.53 -1.21
C LYS A 14 6.34 12.82 -0.78
N PHE A 15 7.12 13.82 -0.38
CA PHE A 15 6.66 15.13 0.06
C PHE A 15 7.01 16.20 -0.98
N SER A 16 6.03 16.98 -1.44
CA SER A 16 6.25 17.93 -2.54
C SER A 16 6.78 19.30 -2.11
N TYR A 17 6.52 19.74 -0.88
CA TYR A 17 6.78 21.12 -0.43
C TYR A 17 7.46 21.14 0.95
N GLY A 18 8.47 20.29 1.13
CA GLY A 18 9.10 20.07 2.43
C GLY A 18 8.26 19.21 3.36
N TRP A 19 8.74 19.07 4.59
CA TRP A 19 8.18 18.21 5.63
C TRP A 19 8.73 18.58 7.01
N PRO A 20 8.06 18.14 8.10
CA PRO A 20 8.60 18.22 9.45
C PRO A 20 9.92 17.43 9.59
N ASP A 21 10.60 17.63 10.72
CA ASP A 21 11.74 16.81 11.10
C ASP A 21 11.39 15.31 11.13
N ILE A 22 12.36 14.45 10.83
CA ILE A 22 12.15 13.01 10.73
C ILE A 22 11.62 12.40 12.04
N GLN A 23 11.98 12.95 13.20
CA GLN A 23 11.48 12.50 14.49
C GLN A 23 10.01 12.85 14.69
N GLU A 24 9.59 14.03 14.21
CA GLU A 24 8.17 14.42 14.19
C GLU A 24 7.39 13.51 13.24
N LEU A 25 7.93 13.22 12.05
CA LEU A 25 7.28 12.29 11.10
C LEU A 25 7.06 10.89 11.67
N ARG A 26 8.00 10.40 12.49
CA ARG A 26 7.87 9.10 13.18
C ARG A 26 6.67 9.03 14.12
N THR A 27 6.22 10.15 14.66
CA THR A 27 5.04 10.21 15.55
C THR A 27 3.78 10.61 14.78
N LEU A 28 3.90 11.51 13.80
CA LEU A 28 2.77 12.06 13.05
C LEU A 28 2.20 11.06 12.03
N ILE A 29 3.04 10.37 11.26
CA ILE A 29 2.58 9.46 10.21
C ILE A 29 1.73 8.32 10.79
N PRO A 30 2.16 7.58 11.83
CA PRO A 30 1.35 6.49 12.37
C PRO A 30 0.00 6.98 12.89
N LYS A 31 0.01 8.12 13.60
CA LYS A 31 -1.17 8.71 14.22
C LYS A 31 -2.17 9.24 13.18
N GLN A 32 -1.70 9.96 12.18
CA GLN A 32 -2.56 10.64 11.20
C GLN A 32 -2.92 9.76 9.99
N CYS A 33 -2.14 8.71 9.72
CA CYS A 33 -2.49 7.73 8.69
C CYS A 33 -3.26 6.52 9.25
N GLU A 34 -3.58 6.53 10.55
CA GLU A 34 -4.34 5.48 11.25
C GLU A 34 -3.67 4.10 11.14
N LEU A 35 -2.33 4.06 11.25
CA LEU A 35 -1.58 2.80 11.18
C LEU A 35 -1.78 2.02 12.48
N LYS A 36 -2.11 0.73 12.35
CA LYS A 36 -2.43 -0.14 13.50
C LYS A 36 -1.23 -0.90 14.04
N GLY A 37 -0.28 -1.24 13.16
CA GLY A 37 0.92 -2.00 13.51
C GLY A 37 2.12 -1.11 13.78
N GLU A 38 3.19 -1.75 14.24
CA GLU A 38 4.49 -1.10 14.31
C GLU A 38 4.96 -0.70 12.91
N CYS A 39 5.52 0.50 12.81
CA CYS A 39 6.15 0.98 11.60
C CYS A 39 7.50 1.64 11.91
N ASN A 40 8.42 1.52 10.97
CA ASN A 40 9.74 2.12 11.03
C ASN A 40 9.89 3.11 9.88
N ILE A 41 10.14 4.37 10.23
CA ILE A 41 10.25 5.47 9.28
C ILE A 41 11.71 5.94 9.22
N GLY A 42 12.28 5.88 8.02
CA GLY A 42 13.66 6.25 7.71
C GLY A 42 13.73 7.34 6.63
N LEU A 43 14.80 8.11 6.66
CA LEU A 43 15.12 9.07 5.60
C LEU A 43 15.64 8.32 4.37
N LEU A 44 15.09 8.59 3.18
CA LEU A 44 15.61 8.07 1.91
C LEU A 44 16.28 9.18 1.09
N SER A 45 15.67 10.36 1.01
CA SER A 45 16.23 11.57 0.39
C SER A 45 15.60 12.84 0.98
N ASN A 46 15.91 14.00 0.42
CA ASN A 46 15.38 15.30 0.85
C ASN A 46 13.85 15.44 0.73
N ILE A 47 13.20 14.63 -0.10
CA ILE A 47 11.74 14.64 -0.31
C ILE A 47 11.08 13.27 -0.13
N HIS A 48 11.86 12.23 0.21
CA HIS A 48 11.36 10.86 0.33
C HIS A 48 11.68 10.25 1.69
N VAL A 49 10.66 9.74 2.39
CA VAL A 49 10.82 8.81 3.52
C VAL A 49 10.57 7.39 3.07
N LEU A 50 11.27 6.46 3.69
CA LEU A 50 10.97 5.04 3.65
C LEU A 50 10.09 4.67 4.85
N ILE A 51 8.93 4.06 4.59
CA ILE A 51 7.97 3.62 5.61
C ILE A 51 7.88 2.10 5.53
N ARG A 52 8.41 1.41 6.54
CA ARG A 52 8.32 -0.05 6.67
C ARG A 52 7.26 -0.40 7.68
N MET A 53 6.29 -1.22 7.29
CA MET A 53 5.22 -1.68 8.17
C MET A 53 5.37 -3.15 8.53
N SER A 54 4.84 -3.52 9.68
CA SER A 54 4.83 -4.92 10.15
C SER A 54 3.68 -5.74 9.55
N ASN A 55 2.60 -5.12 9.09
CA ASN A 55 1.40 -5.81 8.61
C ASN A 55 0.99 -5.39 7.19
N LEU A 56 0.22 -6.26 6.53
CA LEU A 56 -0.33 -6.03 5.19
C LEU A 56 -1.46 -5.00 5.18
N GLU A 57 -2.24 -4.89 6.26
CA GLU A 57 -3.41 -4.00 6.32
C GLU A 57 -3.02 -2.53 6.19
N ASP A 58 -2.00 -2.10 6.94
CA ASP A 58 -1.44 -0.75 6.91
C ASP A 58 -0.78 -0.45 5.56
N TYR A 59 -0.06 -1.43 5.00
CA TYR A 59 0.53 -1.33 3.67
C TYR A 59 -0.53 -1.07 2.60
N VAL A 60 -1.61 -1.84 2.68
CA VAL A 60 -2.76 -1.69 1.79
C VAL A 60 -3.47 -0.36 2.02
N ASN A 61 -3.64 0.09 3.27
CA ASN A 61 -4.28 1.37 3.61
C ASN A 61 -3.50 2.56 3.01
N LEU A 62 -2.18 2.59 3.20
CA LEU A 62 -1.31 3.65 2.67
C LEU A 62 -1.30 3.70 1.14
N LEU A 63 -1.30 2.56 0.45
CA LEU A 63 -1.36 2.54 -1.02
C LEU A 63 -2.76 2.77 -1.59
N SER A 64 -3.82 2.63 -0.80
CA SER A 64 -5.21 2.80 -1.29
C SER A 64 -5.63 4.27 -1.39
N LYS A 65 -4.93 5.19 -0.73
CA LYS A 65 -5.23 6.63 -0.78
C LYS A 65 -4.24 7.34 -1.70
N PRO A 66 -4.69 8.27 -2.56
CA PRO A 66 -3.80 8.96 -3.51
C PRO A 66 -2.82 9.94 -2.85
N ALA A 67 -3.17 10.44 -1.66
CA ALA A 67 -2.30 11.28 -0.83
C ALA A 67 -2.80 11.28 0.62
N PHE A 68 -1.88 11.58 1.52
CA PHE A 68 -2.12 11.91 2.92
C PHE A 68 -1.74 13.37 3.17
N TYR A 69 -2.40 13.98 4.14
CA TYR A 69 -2.16 15.37 4.55
C TYR A 69 -1.72 15.34 6.00
N ILE A 70 -0.42 15.55 6.24
CA ILE A 70 0.17 15.51 7.57
C ILE A 70 0.16 16.93 8.14
N ALA A 71 -0.66 17.18 9.16
CA ALA A 71 -0.76 18.47 9.83
C ALA A 71 0.31 18.60 10.94
N HIS A 72 1.06 19.70 10.95
CA HIS A 72 2.04 20.02 12.00
C HIS A 72 2.34 21.52 12.07
N ARG A 73 2.30 22.09 13.28
CA ARG A 73 2.61 23.52 13.59
C ARG A 73 1.98 24.51 12.60
N ASN A 74 0.68 24.36 12.36
CA ASN A 74 -0.14 25.18 11.43
C ASN A 74 0.14 25.01 9.94
N TRP A 75 1.00 24.07 9.55
CA TRP A 75 1.23 23.68 8.16
C TRP A 75 0.61 22.32 7.89
N THR A 76 0.24 22.08 6.64
CA THR A 76 -0.22 20.77 6.16
C THR A 76 0.70 20.31 5.04
N TYR A 77 1.34 19.17 5.25
CA TYR A 77 2.30 18.59 4.33
C TYR A 77 1.64 17.48 3.53
N ARG A 78 1.57 17.65 2.22
CA ARG A 78 1.02 16.63 1.31
C ARG A 78 2.07 15.53 1.07
N MET A 79 1.74 14.32 1.50
CA MET A 79 2.53 13.11 1.28
C MET A 79 1.83 12.22 0.24
N ARG A 80 2.50 11.87 -0.85
CA ARG A 80 2.06 10.79 -1.75
C ARG A 80 2.74 9.49 -1.35
N THR A 81 2.05 8.37 -1.53
CA THR A 81 2.58 7.04 -1.24
C THR A 81 2.93 6.35 -2.55
N LEU A 82 4.16 5.85 -2.64
CA LEU A 82 4.67 5.09 -3.78
C LEU A 82 5.09 3.71 -3.29
N LYS A 83 4.88 2.68 -4.11
CA LYS A 83 5.36 1.35 -3.78
C LYS A 83 6.88 1.33 -3.80
N TRP A 84 7.50 0.75 -2.78
CA TRP A 84 8.95 0.50 -2.80
C TRP A 84 9.27 -0.59 -3.81
N GLU A 85 10.24 -0.32 -4.69
CA GLU A 85 10.85 -1.31 -5.57
C GLU A 85 12.39 -1.24 -5.46
N PRO A 86 13.12 -2.36 -5.58
CA PRO A 86 14.59 -2.35 -5.46
C PRO A 86 15.30 -1.46 -6.49
N LEU A 87 14.66 -1.24 -7.64
CA LEU A 87 15.13 -0.37 -8.72
C LEU A 87 14.36 0.95 -8.74
N PHE A 88 13.82 1.39 -7.60
CA PHE A 88 13.10 2.66 -7.52
C PHE A 88 14.01 3.80 -8.00
N ASP A 89 13.61 4.40 -9.11
CA ASP A 89 14.20 5.62 -9.63
C ASP A 89 13.32 6.81 -9.18
N PRO A 90 13.85 7.76 -8.42
CA PRO A 90 13.12 8.98 -8.06
C PRO A 90 12.68 9.82 -9.27
N GLU A 91 13.35 9.67 -10.42
CA GLU A 91 13.03 10.38 -11.67
C GLU A 91 11.94 9.66 -12.49
N GLU A 92 11.90 8.32 -12.46
CA GLU A 92 10.84 7.51 -13.09
C GLU A 92 9.80 7.07 -12.07
N GLU A 93 8.92 8.01 -11.67
CA GLU A 93 7.85 7.75 -10.71
C GLU A 93 6.85 6.72 -11.26
N THR A 94 7.06 5.44 -10.93
CA THR A 94 6.15 4.36 -11.33
C THR A 94 4.87 4.44 -10.50
N MET A 95 3.78 4.89 -11.13
CA MET A 95 2.51 5.07 -10.44
C MET A 95 1.89 3.71 -10.14
N THR A 96 1.92 3.32 -8.88
CA THR A 96 1.28 2.08 -8.43
C THR A 96 -0.13 2.38 -7.93
N SER A 97 -1.13 1.70 -8.49
CA SER A 97 -2.53 1.84 -8.10
C SER A 97 -3.06 0.55 -7.47
N ILE A 98 -3.97 0.70 -6.52
CA ILE A 98 -4.70 -0.42 -5.92
C ILE A 98 -6.14 -0.40 -6.42
N ALA A 99 -6.60 -1.54 -6.91
CA ALA A 99 -7.98 -1.70 -7.39
C ALA A 99 -8.63 -2.95 -6.81
N TRP A 100 -9.95 -2.89 -6.65
CA TRP A 100 -10.77 -4.07 -6.45
C TRP A 100 -11.25 -4.56 -7.81
N ILE A 101 -10.87 -5.78 -8.19
CA ILE A 101 -11.45 -6.46 -9.33
C ILE A 101 -12.60 -7.34 -8.88
N SER A 102 -13.67 -7.34 -9.69
CA SER A 102 -14.87 -8.12 -9.43
C SER A 102 -15.06 -9.17 -10.52
N PHE A 103 -15.24 -10.41 -10.12
CA PHE A 103 -15.55 -11.52 -11.01
C PHE A 103 -17.04 -11.86 -10.84
N SER A 104 -17.88 -11.24 -11.67
CA SER A 104 -19.29 -11.62 -11.79
C SER A 104 -19.40 -12.96 -12.50
N SER A 105 -20.33 -13.83 -12.07
CA SER A 105 -20.65 -15.12 -12.71
C SER A 105 -19.54 -16.20 -12.70
N LEU A 106 -18.56 -16.07 -11.82
CA LEU A 106 -17.61 -17.14 -11.58
C LEU A 106 -18.30 -18.31 -10.85
N PRO A 107 -18.14 -19.58 -11.28
CA PRO A 107 -18.68 -20.71 -10.55
C PRO A 107 -18.08 -20.87 -9.13
N LEU A 108 -18.88 -21.31 -8.16
CA LEU A 108 -18.51 -21.37 -6.74
C LEU A 108 -17.28 -22.22 -6.43
N ASN A 109 -17.03 -23.27 -7.23
CA ASN A 109 -15.85 -24.11 -7.13
C ASN A 109 -14.53 -23.35 -7.36
N PHE A 110 -14.58 -22.15 -7.96
CA PHE A 110 -13.41 -21.30 -8.20
C PHE A 110 -13.23 -20.18 -7.17
N PHE A 111 -14.07 -20.09 -6.12
CA PHE A 111 -13.96 -19.06 -5.07
C PHE A 111 -12.80 -19.33 -4.07
N GLY A 112 -12.05 -20.42 -4.28
CA GLY A 112 -10.84 -20.71 -3.51
C GLY A 112 -9.83 -19.56 -3.61
N LYS A 113 -9.22 -19.19 -2.49
CA LYS A 113 -8.26 -18.07 -2.39
C LYS A 113 -7.13 -18.19 -3.43
N GLU A 114 -6.56 -19.38 -3.59
CA GLU A 114 -5.45 -19.62 -4.53
C GLU A 114 -5.89 -19.44 -5.98
N THR A 115 -7.05 -19.98 -6.34
CA THR A 115 -7.65 -19.81 -7.66
C THR A 115 -7.91 -18.33 -7.95
N MET A 116 -8.49 -17.61 -6.98
CA MET A 116 -8.75 -16.18 -7.10
C MET A 116 -7.49 -15.33 -7.21
N PHE A 117 -6.45 -15.69 -6.48
CA PHE A 117 -5.15 -15.04 -6.61
C PHE A 117 -4.54 -15.33 -7.98
N SER A 118 -4.72 -16.54 -8.52
CA SER A 118 -4.21 -16.92 -9.85
C SER A 118 -4.89 -16.14 -10.97
N PHE A 119 -6.23 -16.00 -10.92
CA PHE A 119 -6.95 -15.14 -11.86
C PHE A 119 -6.53 -13.67 -11.72
N ALA A 120 -6.48 -13.16 -10.50
CA ALA A 120 -6.10 -11.79 -10.22
C ALA A 120 -4.65 -11.45 -10.62
N ALA A 121 -3.74 -12.42 -10.57
CA ALA A 121 -2.34 -12.28 -10.97
C ALA A 121 -2.15 -11.88 -12.44
N THR A 122 -3.11 -12.20 -13.31
CA THR A 122 -3.09 -11.75 -14.73
C THR A 122 -3.29 -10.25 -14.88
N VAL A 123 -3.95 -9.63 -13.89
CA VAL A 123 -4.23 -8.21 -13.84
C VAL A 123 -3.11 -7.53 -13.05
N GLY A 124 -2.89 -7.93 -11.81
CA GLY A 124 -1.81 -7.35 -11.00
C GLY A 124 -1.47 -8.24 -9.82
N LYS A 125 -0.59 -7.79 -8.94
CA LYS A 125 -0.21 -8.59 -7.77
C LYS A 125 -1.42 -8.71 -6.81
N PRO A 126 -1.99 -9.90 -6.59
CA PRO A 126 -3.11 -10.07 -5.67
C PRO A 126 -2.66 -9.83 -4.23
N LEU A 127 -3.48 -9.12 -3.47
CA LEU A 127 -3.22 -8.79 -2.08
C LEU A 127 -4.17 -9.52 -1.13
N GLN A 128 -5.47 -9.42 -1.41
CA GLN A 128 -6.49 -9.85 -0.46
C GLN A 128 -7.81 -10.15 -1.17
N VAL A 129 -8.52 -11.17 -0.68
CA VAL A 129 -9.90 -11.46 -1.04
C VAL A 129 -10.83 -10.73 -0.06
N ASP A 130 -11.94 -10.16 -0.54
CA ASP A 130 -12.89 -9.50 0.36
C ASP A 130 -13.57 -10.47 1.33
N LEU A 131 -14.15 -9.93 2.40
CA LEU A 131 -14.78 -10.74 3.46
C LEU A 131 -15.96 -11.57 2.94
N ALA A 132 -16.74 -11.05 1.99
CA ALA A 132 -17.91 -11.72 1.45
C ALA A 132 -17.54 -12.94 0.58
N THR A 133 -16.48 -12.82 -0.23
CA THR A 133 -15.94 -13.94 -1.01
C THR A 133 -15.28 -14.96 -0.07
N ARG A 134 -14.51 -14.48 0.93
CA ARG A 134 -13.85 -15.36 1.90
C ARG A 134 -14.84 -16.20 2.71
N ASN A 135 -15.95 -15.59 3.14
CA ASN A 135 -16.98 -16.25 3.92
C ASN A 135 -18.07 -16.89 3.03
N GLN A 136 -17.93 -16.83 1.70
CA GLN A 136 -18.88 -17.32 0.70
C GLN A 136 -20.33 -16.81 0.88
N THR A 137 -20.50 -15.64 1.50
CA THR A 137 -21.84 -15.05 1.76
C THR A 137 -22.43 -14.36 0.53
N ARG A 138 -21.61 -14.10 -0.51
CA ARG A 138 -22.04 -13.51 -1.78
C ARG A 138 -21.59 -14.37 -2.98
N PRO A 139 -22.32 -15.44 -3.30
CA PRO A 139 -21.93 -16.38 -4.37
C PRO A 139 -22.03 -15.78 -5.78
N SER A 140 -22.72 -14.65 -5.96
CA SER A 140 -22.90 -14.01 -7.27
C SER A 140 -21.67 -13.26 -7.78
N CYS A 141 -20.71 -12.92 -6.91
CA CYS A 141 -19.56 -12.10 -7.27
C CYS A 141 -18.41 -12.30 -6.29
N ALA A 142 -17.27 -12.72 -6.81
CA ALA A 142 -16.01 -12.74 -6.07
C ALA A 142 -15.27 -11.40 -6.24
N ARG A 143 -14.55 -10.94 -5.22
CA ARG A 143 -13.70 -9.74 -5.31
C ARG A 143 -12.31 -9.96 -4.76
N VAL A 144 -11.32 -9.49 -5.51
CA VAL A 144 -9.91 -9.53 -5.13
C VAL A 144 -9.32 -8.13 -5.23
N LYS A 145 -8.52 -7.76 -4.24
CA LYS A 145 -7.73 -6.54 -4.22
C LYS A 145 -6.40 -6.81 -4.89
N VAL A 146 -6.03 -6.00 -5.87
CA VAL A 146 -4.79 -6.13 -6.65
C VAL A 146 -3.99 -4.84 -6.60
N VAL A 147 -2.66 -4.97 -6.69
CA VAL A 147 -1.74 -3.89 -7.00
C VAL A 147 -1.43 -3.94 -8.49
N TRP A 148 -1.71 -2.86 -9.21
CA TRP A 148 -1.40 -2.68 -10.62
C TRP A 148 -0.33 -1.58 -10.78
N ILE A 149 0.65 -1.79 -11.65
CA ILE A 149 1.64 -0.78 -12.05
C ILE A 149 1.10 -0.11 -13.32
N CYS A 150 0.73 1.17 -13.22
CA CYS A 150 0.14 1.92 -14.32
C CYS A 150 1.16 2.22 -15.42
#